data_AF-A0A935KLV2-F1
#
_entry.id   AF-A0A935KLV2-F1
#
_cell.length_a   1.000
_cell.length_b   1.000
_cell.length_c   1.000
_cell.angle_alpha   90.00
_cell.angle_beta   90.00
_cell.angle_gamma   90.00
#
_symmetry.space_group_name_H-M   'P 1'
#
loop_
_entity.id
_entity.type
_entity.pdbx_description
1 polymer ?
#
loop_
_entity_poly.entity_id
_entity_poly.type
_entity_poly.pdbx_seq_one_letter_code
_entity_poly.pdbx_strand_id
1 'polypeptide(L)'
;MSASLQAVSFPVNTSVGFAAGTNGTLLKSTDSGASWTALSAGTAATLRALAFVDAQTGLAAGDGGVLLKTTNGGLSWTALTSGTTAALRALALLDALTASPRATAGCCSRRPMAARAGRR
;
A
#
# COMPACT_ATOMS: atom_id res chain seq x y z
N MET A 1 17.75 20.34 5.94
CA MET A 1 17.22 19.13 5.28
C MET A 1 15.70 19.20 5.34
N SER A 2 15.04 19.41 4.21
CA SER A 2 13.56 19.47 4.16
C SER A 2 13.02 18.06 4.02
N ALA A 3 12.17 17.62 4.95
CA ALA A 3 11.46 16.34 4.84
C ALA A 3 10.08 16.61 4.21
N SER A 4 9.82 16.00 3.06
CA SER A 4 8.52 16.09 2.39
C SER A 4 7.66 14.88 2.74
N LEU A 5 6.43 15.12 3.20
CA LEU A 5 5.43 14.08 3.37
C LEU A 5 4.90 13.65 2.00
N GLN A 6 4.87 12.35 1.77
CA GLN A 6 4.49 11.74 0.50
C GLN A 6 3.15 10.99 0.60
N ALA A 7 2.82 10.46 1.78
CA ALA A 7 1.61 9.68 1.98
C ALA A 7 1.04 9.89 3.38
N VAL A 8 -0.29 9.85 3.49
CA VAL A 8 -1.03 9.82 4.75
C VAL A 8 -2.13 8.75 4.66
N SER A 9 -2.30 7.98 5.72
CA SER A 9 -3.27 6.88 5.81
C SER A 9 -3.93 6.89 7.18
N PHE A 10 -5.26 6.81 7.20
CA PHE A 10 -6.06 6.66 8.41
C PHE A 10 -6.82 5.33 8.33
N PRO A 11 -6.59 4.38 9.26
CA PRO A 11 -7.40 3.17 9.36
C PRO A 11 -8.84 3.51 9.77
N VAL A 12 -9.80 2.74 9.25
CA VAL A 12 -11.23 2.96 9.47
C VAL A 12 -11.58 2.80 10.96
N ASN A 13 -12.45 3.67 11.48
CA ASN A 13 -12.93 3.66 12.87
C ASN A 13 -11.84 3.84 13.93
N THR A 14 -10.76 4.55 13.62
CA THR A 14 -9.70 4.85 14.59
C THR A 14 -9.36 6.34 14.60
N SER A 15 -8.95 6.87 15.75
CA SER A 15 -8.31 8.20 15.84
C SER A 15 -6.83 8.16 15.51
N VAL A 16 -6.34 7.04 14.99
CA VAL A 16 -4.92 6.83 14.70
C VAL A 16 -4.66 7.21 13.25
N GLY A 17 -3.65 8.04 13.01
CA GLY A 17 -3.21 8.41 11.67
C GLY A 17 -1.75 8.04 11.45
N PHE A 18 -1.37 7.74 10.22
CA PHE A 18 0.02 7.48 9.86
C PHE A 18 0.41 8.31 8.64
N ALA A 19 1.60 8.88 8.66
CA ALA A 19 2.16 9.62 7.53
C ALA A 19 3.59 9.17 7.25
N ALA A 20 3.99 9.19 5.98
CA ALA A 20 5.32 8.84 5.52
C ALA A 20 5.88 9.92 4.60
N GLY A 21 7.19 9.97 4.51
CA GLY A 21 7.89 10.93 3.68
C GLY A 21 9.30 10.52 3.27
N THR A 22 10.02 11.51 2.75
CA THR A 22 11.42 11.38 2.33
C THR A 22 12.35 11.06 3.49
N ASN A 23 13.49 10.43 3.20
CA ASN A 23 14.51 10.07 4.19
C ASN A 23 14.01 9.16 5.33
N GLY A 24 13.08 8.25 5.03
CA GLY A 24 12.51 7.35 6.05
C GLY A 24 11.61 8.05 7.07
N THR A 25 11.15 9.28 6.79
CA THR A 25 10.24 9.99 7.68
C THR A 25 8.96 9.18 7.83
N LEU A 26 8.62 8.83 9.07
CA LEU A 26 7.37 8.17 9.41
C LEU A 26 6.80 8.81 10.65
N LEU A 27 5.52 9.17 10.62
CA LEU A 27 4.82 9.86 11.69
C LEU A 27 3.56 9.08 12.05
N LYS A 28 3.20 9.13 13.33
CA LYS A 28 1.94 8.59 13.87
C LYS A 28 1.21 9.65 14.66
N SER A 29 -0.08 9.73 14.44
CA SER A 29 -1.03 10.49 15.24
C SER A 29 -1.93 9.53 16.00
N THR A 30 -2.36 9.90 17.20
CA THR A 30 -3.37 9.17 18.00
C THR A 30 -4.59 10.03 18.31
N ASP A 31 -4.65 11.23 17.74
CA ASP A 31 -5.63 12.28 17.98
C ASP A 31 -6.22 12.82 16.67
N SER A 32 -6.46 11.92 15.71
CA SER A 32 -7.07 12.20 14.41
C SER A 32 -6.32 13.26 13.57
N GLY A 33 -5.00 13.32 13.71
CA GLY A 33 -4.13 14.21 12.95
C GLY A 33 -3.86 15.57 13.60
N ALA A 34 -4.31 15.80 14.83
CA ALA A 34 -4.04 17.04 15.56
C ALA A 34 -2.57 17.15 16.01
N SER A 35 -1.93 16.04 16.38
CA SER A 35 -0.51 15.94 16.68
C SER A 35 0.13 14.71 16.04
N TRP A 36 1.42 14.83 15.73
CA TRP A 36 2.18 13.80 15.03
C TRP A 36 3.48 13.52 15.78
N THR A 37 3.71 12.25 16.10
CA THR A 37 4.94 11.76 16.73
C THR A 37 5.76 11.00 15.70
N ALA A 38 7.05 11.29 15.63
CA ALA A 38 7.95 10.58 14.73
C ALA A 38 8.20 9.14 15.20
N LEU A 39 8.22 8.22 14.24
CA LEU A 39 8.53 6.81 14.44
C LEU A 39 9.78 6.44 13.63
N SER A 40 10.48 5.41 14.10
CA SER A 40 11.61 4.86 13.36
C SER A 40 11.12 3.81 12.37
N ALA A 41 11.24 4.11 11.07
CA ALA A 41 10.97 3.13 10.00
C ALA A 41 12.08 2.07 9.85
N GLY A 42 13.24 2.25 10.52
CA GLY A 42 14.39 1.37 10.35
C GLY A 42 15.05 1.44 8.96
N THR A 43 14.71 2.46 8.16
CA THR A 43 15.27 2.70 6.83
C THR A 43 15.45 4.19 6.59
N ALA A 44 16.45 4.56 5.79
CA ALA A 44 16.63 5.91 5.27
C ALA A 44 15.98 6.11 3.89
N ALA A 45 15.39 5.05 3.31
CA ALA A 45 14.75 5.12 2.01
C ALA A 45 13.51 6.02 2.05
N THR A 46 13.24 6.72 0.94
CA THR A 46 12.01 7.50 0.80
C THR A 46 10.82 6.55 0.73
N LEU A 47 9.93 6.68 1.71
CA LEU A 47 8.65 5.98 1.74
C LEU A 47 7.66 6.77 0.90
N ARG A 48 7.11 6.13 -0.13
CA ARG A 48 6.19 6.75 -1.10
C ARG A 48 4.74 6.38 -0.85
N ALA A 49 4.50 5.21 -0.27
CA ALA A 49 3.16 4.71 -0.03
C ALA A 49 3.07 4.15 1.39
N LEU A 50 1.93 4.39 2.02
CA LEU A 50 1.51 3.76 3.27
C LEU A 50 0.10 3.23 3.10
N ALA A 51 -0.15 2.07 3.67
CA ALA A 51 -1.47 1.48 3.73
C ALA A 51 -1.63 0.73 5.06
N PHE A 52 -2.61 1.13 5.87
CA PHE A 52 -2.91 0.48 7.14
C PHE A 52 -4.27 -0.21 7.09
N VAL A 53 -4.33 -1.46 7.57
CA VAL A 53 -5.56 -2.23 7.71
C VAL A 53 -6.28 -1.83 8.99
N ASP A 54 -5.50 -1.67 10.06
CA ASP A 54 -5.96 -1.29 11.39
C ASP A 54 -4.87 -0.45 12.09
N ALA A 55 -5.10 -0.04 13.34
CA ALA A 55 -4.15 0.79 14.10
C ALA A 55 -2.81 0.09 14.45
N GLN A 56 -2.72 -1.22 14.26
CA GLN A 56 -1.56 -2.07 14.57
C GLN A 56 -0.88 -2.62 13.31
N THR A 57 -1.64 -2.95 12.28
CA THR A 57 -1.16 -3.64 11.08
C THR A 57 -1.14 -2.72 9.88
N GLY A 58 0.04 -2.57 9.28
CA GLY A 58 0.22 -1.74 8.09
C GLY A 58 1.42 -2.11 7.24
N LEU A 59 1.45 -1.55 6.04
CA LEU A 59 2.47 -1.71 5.02
C LEU A 59 3.00 -0.35 4.61
N ALA A 60 4.30 -0.26 4.42
CA ALA A 60 4.98 0.90 3.85
C ALA A 60 5.80 0.45 2.64
N ALA A 61 5.76 1.22 1.56
CA ALA A 61 6.56 0.96 0.40
C ALA A 61 7.27 2.23 -0.09
N GLY A 62 8.46 2.05 -0.66
CA GLY A 62 9.34 3.14 -0.99
C GLY A 62 10.29 2.87 -2.16
N ASP A 63 11.24 3.78 -2.31
CA ASP A 63 12.29 3.69 -3.32
C ASP A 63 13.21 2.48 -3.07
N GLY A 64 13.77 1.92 -4.16
CA GLY A 64 14.65 0.76 -4.09
C GLY A 64 13.95 -0.58 -3.83
N GLY A 65 12.63 -0.65 -4.07
CA GLY A 65 11.84 -1.86 -3.80
C GLY A 65 11.63 -2.12 -2.31
N VAL A 66 11.86 -1.13 -1.45
CA VAL A 66 11.64 -1.24 -0.01
C VAL A 66 10.17 -1.49 0.24
N LEU A 67 9.87 -2.62 0.86
CA LEU A 67 8.56 -2.99 1.35
C LEU A 67 8.72 -3.36 2.82
N LEU A 68 7.97 -2.69 3.69
CA LEU A 68 8.00 -2.88 5.12
C LEU A 68 6.61 -3.23 5.63
N LYS A 69 6.54 -4.09 6.64
CA LYS A 69 5.31 -4.46 7.34
C LYS A 69 5.46 -4.17 8.83
N THR A 70 4.40 -3.64 9.44
CA THR A 70 4.28 -3.51 10.89
C THR A 70 3.05 -4.28 11.37
N THR A 71 3.14 -4.81 12.59
CA THR A 71 2.03 -5.45 13.32
C THR A 71 1.88 -4.91 14.74
N ASN A 72 2.59 -3.81 15.06
CA ASN A 72 2.59 -3.16 16.37
C ASN A 72 2.40 -1.64 16.24
N GLY A 73 1.67 -1.21 15.22
CA GLY A 73 1.24 0.18 15.03
C GLY A 73 2.40 1.12 14.71
N GLY A 74 3.35 0.64 13.91
CA GLY A 74 4.49 1.41 13.41
C GLY A 74 5.67 1.52 14.38
N LEU A 75 5.62 0.87 15.56
CA LEU A 75 6.73 0.89 16.52
C LEU A 75 7.95 0.11 15.99
N SER A 76 7.72 -0.97 15.25
CA SER A 76 8.76 -1.68 14.51
C SER A 76 8.27 -2.08 13.13
N TRP A 77 9.21 -2.12 12.18
CA TRP A 77 8.96 -2.47 10.80
C TRP A 77 9.85 -3.64 10.39
N THR A 78 9.24 -4.66 9.79
CA THR A 78 9.93 -5.81 9.23
C THR A 78 9.99 -5.66 7.72
N ALA A 79 11.20 -5.72 7.16
CA ALA A 79 11.38 -5.69 5.72
C ALA A 79 10.86 -6.97 5.07
N LEU A 80 10.06 -6.81 4.02
CA LEU A 80 9.57 -7.88 3.17
C LEU A 80 10.31 -7.87 1.84
N THR A 81 10.61 -9.06 1.32
CA THR A 81 11.19 -9.21 -0.02
C THR A 81 10.12 -8.89 -1.06
N SER A 82 10.22 -7.73 -1.71
CA SER A 82 9.30 -7.31 -2.77
C SER A 82 9.56 -8.00 -4.12
N GLY A 83 10.70 -8.69 -4.27
CA GLY A 83 11.11 -9.35 -5.51
C GLY A 83 11.46 -8.38 -6.65
N THR A 84 11.48 -7.08 -6.39
CA THR A 84 11.80 -6.03 -7.37
C THR A 84 12.66 -4.95 -6.72
N THR A 85 13.50 -4.28 -7.50
CA THR A 85 14.29 -3.10 -7.05
C THR A 85 13.65 -1.78 -7.48
N ALA A 86 12.51 -1.84 -8.17
CA ALA A 86 11.79 -0.68 -8.68
C ALA A 86 11.07 0.07 -7.54
N ALA A 87 10.86 1.38 -7.74
CA ALA A 87 10.12 2.20 -6.78
C ALA A 87 8.65 1.79 -6.71
N LEU A 88 8.20 1.39 -5.53
CA LEU A 88 6.79 1.08 -5.26
C LEU A 88 6.06 2.37 -4.88
N ARG A 89 5.24 2.88 -5.80
CA ARG A 89 4.62 4.21 -5.69
C ARG A 89 3.24 4.21 -5.05
N ALA A 90 2.55 3.09 -5.07
CA ALA A 90 1.20 2.97 -4.54
C ALA A 90 1.02 1.59 -3.90
N LEU A 91 0.35 1.57 -2.75
CA LEU A 91 -0.17 0.36 -2.14
C LEU A 91 -1.67 0.55 -2.06
N ALA A 92 -2.42 -0.39 -2.64
CA ALA A 92 -3.86 -0.47 -2.45
C ALA A 92 -4.12 -1.68 -1.55
N LEU A 93 -4.68 -1.45 -0.36
CA LEU A 93 -5.27 -2.52 0.42
C LEU A 93 -6.63 -2.82 -0.22
N LEU A 94 -6.76 -3.99 -0.85
CA LEU A 94 -8.07 -4.57 -1.09
C LEU A 94 -8.57 -5.10 0.25
N ASP A 95 -9.45 -4.34 0.87
CA ASP A 95 -10.32 -4.80 1.92
C ASP A 95 -11.02 -6.09 1.47
N ALA A 96 -10.83 -7.18 2.23
CA ALA A 96 -11.43 -8.48 1.97
C ALA A 96 -12.98 -8.50 2.14
N LEU A 97 -13.64 -7.34 2.18
CA LEU A 97 -15.09 -7.21 2.38
C LEU A 97 -15.84 -6.59 1.20
N THR A 98 -15.16 -6.31 0.07
CA THR A 98 -15.85 -5.98 -1.19
C THR A 98 -15.41 -6.83 -2.38
N ALA A 99 -14.77 -7.98 -2.12
CA ALA A 99 -14.81 -9.11 -3.05
C ALA A 99 -16.23 -9.68 -3.15
N SER A 100 -17.22 -8.85 -3.50
CA SER A 100 -18.43 -9.34 -4.12
C SER A 100 -18.00 -9.96 -5.45
N PRO A 101 -18.31 -11.24 -5.71
CA PRO A 101 -18.09 -11.84 -7.01
C PRO A 101 -19.12 -11.25 -7.98
N ARG A 102 -18.88 -10.03 -8.45
CA ARG A 102 -19.49 -9.52 -9.68
C ARG A 102 -18.49 -9.50 -10.82
N ALA A 103 -17.68 -10.55 -10.88
CA ALA A 103 -17.21 -11.08 -12.15
C ALA A 103 -18.39 -11.81 -12.83
N THR A 104 -19.42 -11.06 -13.25
CA THR A 104 -20.19 -11.52 -14.41
C THR A 104 -19.24 -11.43 -15.59
N ALA A 105 -18.85 -12.61 -16.08
CA ALA A 105 -18.19 -12.85 -17.33
C ALA A 105 -18.62 -11.83 -18.40
N GLY A 106 -17.69 -10.99 -18.83
CA GLY A 106 -17.93 -10.00 -19.87
C GLY A 106 -16.63 -9.36 -20.29
N CYS A 107 -16.18 -9.69 -21.50
CA CYS A 107 -15.10 -9.04 -22.24
C CYS A 107 -13.66 -9.35 -21.82
N CYS A 108 -13.20 -10.54 -22.24
CA CYS A 108 -11.92 -10.64 -22.95
C CYS A 108 -12.00 -11.76 -24.01
N SER A 109 -12.89 -11.61 -25.00
CA SER A 109 -12.86 -12.45 -26.19
C SER A 109 -11.67 -12.06 -27.07
N ARG A 110 -10.58 -12.82 -26.96
CA ARG A 110 -9.48 -12.89 -27.94
C ARG A 110 -9.16 -14.37 -28.09
N ARG A 111 -9.64 -15.09 -29.12
CA ARG A 111 -9.15 -15.17 -30.52
C ARG A 111 -9.81 -16.44 -31.13
N PRO A 112 -9.63 -16.80 -32.42
CA PRO A 112 -9.64 -16.04 -33.67
C PRO A 112 -10.65 -16.65 -34.70
N MET A 113 -10.81 -16.00 -35.86
CA MET A 113 -11.48 -16.50 -37.07
C MET A 113 -11.10 -17.96 -37.40
N ALA A 114 -12.09 -18.82 -37.65
CA ALA A 114 -11.95 -20.00 -38.48
C ALA A 114 -13.14 -20.07 -39.47
N ALA A 115 -12.79 -20.44 -40.70
CA ALA A 115 -13.51 -20.15 -41.91
C ALA A 115 -14.76 -21.02 -42.17
N ARG A 116 -15.58 -20.44 -43.04
CA ARG A 116 -16.72 -20.98 -43.79
C ARG A 116 -16.36 -22.24 -44.60
N ALA A 117 -17.26 -23.23 -44.62
CA ALA A 117 -17.59 -24.22 -45.69
C ALA A 117 -18.16 -25.48 -45.00
N GLY A 118 -19.19 -26.20 -45.43
CA GLY A 118 -20.01 -26.24 -46.63
C GLY A 118 -20.71 -27.63 -46.64
N ARG A 119 -21.98 -27.66 -47.06
CA ARG A 119 -22.77 -28.80 -47.60
C ARG A 119 -22.33 -30.24 -47.30
N ARG A 120 -23.25 -31.04 -46.74
CA ARG A 120 -24.09 -32.00 -47.49
C ARG A 120 -25.22 -32.51 -46.61
#